data_AF-R9LQS9-F1
#
_entry.id   AF-R9LQS9-F1
#
_cell.length_a   1.000
_cell.length_b   1.000
_cell.length_c   1.000
_cell.angle_alpha   90.00
_cell.angle_beta   90.00
_cell.angle_gamma   90.00
#
_symmetry.space_group_name_H-M   'P 1'
#
loop_
_entity.id
_entity.type
_entity.pdbx_description
1 polymer ?
#
loop_
_entity_poly.entity_id
_entity_poly.type
_entity_poly.pdbx_seq_one_letter_code
_entity_poly.pdbx_strand_id
1 'polypeptide(L)'
;MRYDTPIFFQKIEHGTYDAKTGNYGPQTISETRRMASVFDTGVDRMRLIYGRIEDGSVTAHIQNHYNRAFDRIRIGEKLYKVERARKLRHKQTFVLTEVQE
;
A
#
# COMPACT_ATOMS: atom_id res chain seq x y z
N MET A 1 -13.25 -13.30 -7.79
CA MET A 1 -12.56 -12.14 -7.20
C MET A 1 -12.82 -10.93 -8.09
N ARG A 2 -13.51 -9.91 -7.58
CA ARG A 2 -13.91 -8.71 -8.35
C ARG A 2 -12.91 -7.58 -8.10
N TYR A 3 -12.37 -6.98 -9.17
CA TYR A 3 -11.43 -5.86 -9.10
C TYR A 3 -12.16 -4.53 -9.26
N ASP A 4 -12.94 -4.15 -8.24
CA ASP A 4 -13.81 -2.97 -8.22
C ASP A 4 -13.35 -1.89 -7.23
N THR A 5 -12.38 -2.18 -6.35
CA THR A 5 -11.83 -1.20 -5.42
C THR A 5 -10.64 -0.45 -6.05
N PRO A 6 -10.70 0.88 -6.21
CA PRO A 6 -9.54 1.66 -6.62
C PRO A 6 -8.52 1.74 -5.47
N ILE A 7 -7.26 1.43 -5.79
CA ILE A 7 -6.10 1.65 -4.91
C ILE A 7 -5.12 2.60 -5.60
N PHE A 8 -4.37 3.35 -4.81
CA PHE A 8 -3.42 4.33 -5.30
C PHE A 8 -2.04 4.01 -4.76
N PHE A 9 -1.11 3.67 -5.65
CA PHE A 9 0.29 3.54 -5.31
C PHE A 9 0.88 4.95 -5.18
N GLN A 10 1.29 5.32 -3.98
CA GLN A 10 1.89 6.62 -3.70
C GLN A 10 3.41 6.51 -3.75
N LYS A 11 4.05 7.33 -4.58
CA LYS A 11 5.49 7.57 -4.53
C LYS A 11 5.72 8.95 -3.94
N ILE A 12 6.51 8.96 -2.89
CA ILE A 12 6.92 10.12 -2.13
C ILE A 12 8.31 10.54 -2.64
N GLU A 13 8.40 11.75 -3.15
CA GLU A 13 9.65 12.37 -3.58
C GLU A 13 9.98 13.51 -2.62
N HIS A 14 11.11 13.37 -1.93
CA HIS A 14 11.63 14.43 -1.07
C HIS A 14 12.12 15.58 -1.95
N GLY A 15 11.75 16.81 -1.61
CA GLY A 15 12.20 17.98 -2.35
C GLY A 15 13.72 18.08 -2.34
N THR A 16 14.30 18.66 -3.38
CA THR A 16 15.75 18.87 -3.47
C THR A 16 16.23 19.81 -2.38
N TYR A 17 17.43 19.57 -1.87
CA TYR A 17 18.11 20.48 -0.95
C TYR A 17 18.42 21.80 -1.66
N ASP A 18 17.99 22.92 -1.09
CA ASP A 18 18.35 24.26 -1.54
C ASP A 18 19.51 24.80 -0.69
N ALA A 19 20.69 24.86 -1.30
CA ALA A 19 21.91 25.33 -0.65
C ALA A 19 21.87 26.81 -0.24
N LYS A 20 20.98 27.63 -0.81
CA LYS A 20 20.84 29.05 -0.42
C LYS A 20 20.06 29.23 0.87
N THR A 21 19.05 28.41 1.10
CA THR A 21 18.17 28.50 2.27
C THR A 21 18.50 27.46 3.35
N GLY A 22 19.32 26.45 3.01
CA GLY A 22 19.65 25.33 3.89
C GLY A 22 18.49 24.35 4.11
N ASN A 23 17.41 24.49 3.35
CA ASN A 23 16.17 23.74 3.54
C ASN A 23 15.94 22.75 2.40
N TYR A 24 15.24 21.66 2.70
CA TYR A 24 14.69 20.78 1.68
C TYR A 24 13.39 21.38 1.11
N GLY A 25 13.23 21.30 -0.20
CA GLY A 25 11.99 21.69 -0.86
C GLY A 25 10.78 20.86 -0.39
N PRO A 26 9.55 21.28 -0.74
CA PRO A 26 8.34 20.57 -0.37
C PRO A 26 8.34 19.15 -0.95
N GLN A 27 7.79 18.21 -0.17
CA GLN A 27 7.61 16.82 -0.60
C GLN A 27 6.50 16.73 -1.64
N THR A 28 6.74 15.99 -2.72
CA THR A 28 5.73 15.73 -3.76
C THR A 28 5.25 14.29 -3.66
N ILE A 29 3.94 14.09 -3.68
CA ILE A 29 3.31 12.77 -3.68
C ILE A 29 2.70 12.52 -5.05
N SER A 30 3.24 11.55 -5.79
CA SER A 30 2.65 11.09 -7.05
C SER A 30 1.82 9.83 -6.81
N GLU A 31 0.60 9.78 -7.37
CA GLU A 31 -0.31 8.65 -7.20
C GLU A 31 -0.57 7.94 -8.52
N THR A 32 -0.48 6.61 -8.52
CA THR A 32 -0.91 5.79 -9.67
C THR A 32 -2.10 4.92 -9.28
N ARG A 33 -3.26 5.18 -9.89
CA ARG A 33 -4.50 4.42 -9.68
C ARG A 33 -4.42 3.03 -10.33
N ARG A 34 -4.82 2.00 -9.58
CA ARG A 34 -5.08 0.63 -10.06
C ARG A 34 -6.35 0.07 -9.46
N MET A 35 -7.02 -0.79 -10.21
CA MET A 35 -8.17 -1.53 -9.69
C MET A 35 -7.67 -2.78 -8.98
N ALA A 36 -8.06 -2.93 -7.72
CA ALA A 36 -7.73 -4.06 -6.88
C ALA A 36 -8.99 -4.74 -6.38
N SER A 37 -8.81 -5.94 -5.88
CA SER A 37 -9.79 -6.63 -5.07
C SER A 37 -9.23 -6.75 -3.67
N VAL A 38 -9.96 -6.19 -2.71
CA VAL A 38 -9.49 -5.94 -1.35
C VAL A 38 -10.28 -6.81 -0.38
N PHE A 39 -9.57 -7.52 0.48
CA PHE A 39 -10.13 -8.37 1.52
C PHE A 39 -9.59 -7.96 2.88
N ASP A 40 -10.47 -7.84 3.86
CA ASP A 40 -10.05 -7.70 5.25
C ASP A 40 -9.37 -9.03 5.68
N THR A 41 -8.11 -8.95 6.08
CA THR A 41 -7.31 -10.13 6.49
C THR A 41 -7.25 -10.25 8.01
N GLY A 42 -7.75 -9.25 8.74
CA GLY A 42 -7.75 -9.21 10.21
C GLY A 42 -8.51 -10.37 10.86
N VAL A 43 -9.45 -11.01 10.14
CA VAL A 43 -10.32 -12.04 10.75
C VAL A 43 -9.84 -13.47 10.49
N ASP A 44 -9.31 -13.80 9.30
CA ASP A 44 -9.10 -15.21 8.91
C ASP A 44 -7.69 -15.76 9.17
N ARG A 45 -6.65 -14.91 9.22
CA ARG A 45 -5.25 -15.38 9.33
C ARG A 45 -4.72 -15.49 10.76
N MET A 46 -5.45 -14.92 11.73
CA MET A 46 -5.01 -14.79 13.13
C MET A 46 -5.20 -16.05 13.98
N ARG A 47 -6.22 -16.86 13.66
CA ARG A 47 -6.62 -17.98 14.52
C ARG A 47 -5.64 -19.16 14.50
N LEU A 48 -4.79 -19.27 13.47
CA LEU A 48 -4.02 -20.50 13.26
C LEU A 48 -2.64 -20.51 13.93
N ILE A 49 -2.00 -19.35 14.20
CA ILE A 49 -0.56 -19.37 14.56
C ILE A 49 -0.20 -18.68 15.90
N TYR A 50 -0.79 -17.54 16.29
CA TYR A 50 -0.19 -16.76 17.40
C TYR A 50 -1.11 -16.11 18.46
N GLY A 51 -2.44 -16.29 18.42
CA GLY A 51 -3.32 -15.82 19.51
C GLY A 51 -3.26 -14.31 19.82
N ARG A 52 -2.74 -13.49 18.90
CA ARG A 52 -2.74 -12.02 18.99
C ARG A 52 -3.50 -11.44 17.80
N ILE A 53 -4.45 -10.57 18.11
CA ILE A 53 -5.27 -9.83 17.15
C ILE A 53 -4.52 -8.54 16.83
N GLU A 54 -3.78 -8.52 15.73
CA GLU A 54 -3.41 -7.26 15.05
C GLU A 54 -4.60 -6.83 14.19
N ASP A 55 -5.45 -5.99 14.77
CA ASP A 55 -6.56 -5.35 14.07
C ASP A 55 -6.03 -4.46 12.93
N GLY A 56 -6.67 -4.51 11.76
CA GLY A 56 -6.40 -3.57 10.65
C GLY A 56 -5.54 -4.08 9.49
N SER A 57 -5.25 -5.39 9.41
CA SER A 57 -4.55 -5.96 8.24
C SER A 57 -5.49 -6.20 7.06
N VAL A 58 -5.08 -5.78 5.86
CA VAL A 58 -5.87 -5.87 4.63
C VAL A 58 -5.03 -6.54 3.54
N THR A 59 -5.64 -7.41 2.74
CA THR A 59 -4.98 -8.00 1.56
C THR A 59 -5.59 -7.42 0.29
N ALA A 60 -4.76 -6.79 -0.53
CA ALA A 60 -5.16 -6.27 -1.85
C ALA A 60 -4.52 -7.10 -2.95
N HIS A 61 -5.31 -7.55 -3.94
CA HIS A 61 -4.78 -8.11 -5.18
C HIS A 61 -5.05 -7.19 -6.35
N ILE A 62 -4.06 -7.02 -7.22
CA ILE A 62 -4.23 -6.37 -8.52
C ILE A 62 -4.10 -7.39 -9.66
N GLN A 63 -4.73 -7.07 -10.79
CA GLN A 63 -4.44 -7.77 -12.04
C GLN A 63 -3.06 -7.34 -12.56
N ASN A 64 -2.29 -8.30 -13.08
CA ASN A 64 -0.91 -8.11 -13.52
C ASN A 64 0.01 -7.62 -12.39
N HIS A 65 1.20 -7.15 -12.75
CA HIS A 65 2.21 -6.69 -11.80
C HIS A 65 2.32 -5.17 -11.82
N TYR A 66 2.52 -4.59 -10.64
CA TYR A 66 2.97 -3.22 -10.49
C TYR A 66 4.49 -3.24 -10.29
N ASN A 67 5.22 -2.71 -11.27
CA ASN A 67 6.69 -2.77 -11.33
C ASN A 67 7.36 -1.40 -11.12
N ARG A 68 6.59 -0.35 -10.82
CA ARG A 68 7.13 0.98 -10.51
C ARG A 68 7.45 1.07 -9.02
N ALA A 69 8.38 1.95 -8.65
CA ALA A 69 8.65 2.27 -7.26
C ALA A 69 7.44 3.00 -6.63
N PHE A 70 7.18 2.71 -5.36
CA PHE A 70 6.17 3.34 -4.53
C PHE A 70 6.55 3.13 -3.06
N ASP A 71 6.00 3.96 -2.18
CA ASP A 71 6.33 3.96 -0.75
C ASP A 71 5.15 3.47 0.10
N ARG A 72 3.92 3.85 -0.26
CA ARG A 72 2.70 3.41 0.43
C ARG A 72 1.53 3.23 -0.54
N ILE A 73 0.47 2.57 -0.07
CA ILE A 73 -0.77 2.37 -0.84
C ILE A 73 -1.90 3.07 -0.11
N ARG A 74 -2.68 3.87 -0.85
CA ARG A 74 -3.92 4.47 -0.35
C ARG A 74 -5.12 3.70 -0.88
N ILE A 75 -6.07 3.40 0.00
CA ILE A 75 -7.35 2.76 -0.35
C ILE A 75 -8.46 3.63 0.24
N GLY A 76 -9.23 4.30 -0.62
CA GLY A 76 -10.16 5.34 -0.16
C GLY A 76 -9.42 6.46 0.56
N GLU A 77 -9.78 6.73 1.82
CA GLU A 77 -9.16 7.77 2.65
C GLU A 77 -8.03 7.24 3.54
N LYS A 78 -7.85 5.92 3.59
CA LYS A 78 -6.90 5.25 4.48
C LYS A 78 -5.57 4.99 3.81
N LEU A 79 -4.50 5.20 4.57
CA LEU A 79 -3.12 4.93 4.15
C LEU A 79 -2.65 3.60 4.72
N TYR A 80 -1.98 2.83 3.87
CA TYR A 80 -1.49 1.51 4.21
C TYR A 80 -0.02 1.36 3.86
N LYS A 81 0.72 0.73 4.76
CA LYS A 81 2.08 0.25 4.52
C LYS A 81 2.01 -1.17 3.95
N VAL A 82 2.86 -1.45 2.97
CA VAL A 82 3.01 -2.82 2.44
C VAL A 82 4.00 -3.59 3.30
N GLU A 83 3.54 -4.62 3.99
CA GLU A 83 4.42 -5.52 4.74
C GLU A 83 4.97 -6.65 3.87
N ARG A 84 4.11 -7.20 3.02
CA ARG A 84 4.49 -8.31 2.14
C ARG A 84 3.86 -8.14 0.78
N ALA A 85 4.69 -8.24 -0.26
CA ALA A 85 4.24 -8.34 -1.64
C ALA A 85 4.58 -9.71 -2.20
N ARG A 86 3.64 -10.31 -2.94
CA ARG A 86 3.86 -11.57 -3.67
C ARG A 86 3.42 -11.41 -5.11
N LYS A 87 4.35 -11.65 -6.04
CA LYS A 87 4.03 -11.77 -7.47
C LYS A 87 3.60 -13.21 -7.76
N LEU A 88 2.44 -13.35 -8.38
CA LEU A 88 1.91 -14.60 -8.94
C LEU A 88 1.87 -14.47 -10.46
N ARG A 89 1.62 -15.56 -11.18
CA ARG A 89 1.73 -15.60 -12.65
C ARG A 89 1.06 -14.42 -13.37
N HIS A 90 -0.17 -14.06 -12.96
CA HIS A 90 -1.00 -13.02 -13.60
C HIS A 90 -1.57 -11.98 -12.63
N LYS A 91 -1.10 -11.98 -11.39
CA LYS A 91 -1.61 -11.10 -10.33
C LYS A 91 -0.52 -10.79 -9.33
N GLN A 92 -0.69 -9.70 -8.60
CA GLN A 92 0.18 -9.35 -7.49
C GLN A 92 -0.66 -9.12 -6.25
N THR A 93 -0.23 -9.73 -5.16
CA THR A 93 -0.88 -9.68 -3.85
C THR A 93 -0.05 -8.82 -2.91
N PHE A 94 -0.71 -8.00 -2.11
CA PHE A 94 -0.11 -7.17 -1.08
C PHE A 94 -0.81 -7.41 0.25
N VAL A 95 -0.04 -7.67 1.30
CA VAL A 95 -0.49 -7.62 2.70
C VAL A 95 -0.17 -6.23 3.21
N LEU A 96 -1.20 -5.57 3.70
CA LEU A 96 -1.25 -4.16 4.03
C LEU A 96 -1.60 -3.98 5.50
N THR A 97 -0.94 -3.03 6.15
CA THR A 97 -1.24 -2.63 7.53
C THR A 97 -1.58 -1.16 7.52
N GLU A 98 -2.73 -0.81 8.11
CA GLU A 98 -3.19 0.58 8.21
C GLU A 98 -2.19 1.39 9.04
N VAL A 99 -1.80 2.55 8.53
CA VAL A 99 -0.91 3.49 9.24
C VAL A 99 -1.77 4.62 9.75
N GLN A 100 -1.87 4.76 11.08
CA GLN A 100 -2.41 5.97 11.70
C GLN A 100 -1.28 7.00 11.72
N GLU A 101 -1.45 8.12 11.03
CA GLU A 101 -0.63 9.32 11.22
C GLU A 101 -0.99 10.03 12.53
#